data_AF-A0AA39NCD4-F1
#
_entry.id   AF-A0AA39NCD4-F1
#
_cell.length_a   1.000
_cell.length_b   1.000
_cell.length_c   1.000
_cell.angle_alpha   90.00
_cell.angle_beta   90.00
_cell.angle_gamma   90.00
#
_symmetry.space_group_name_H-M   'P 1'
#
loop_
_entity.id
_entity.type
_entity.pdbx_description
1 polymer ?
#
loop_
_entity_poly.entity_id
_entity_poly.type
_entity_poly.pdbx_seq_one_letter_code
_entity_poly.pdbx_strand_id
1 'polypeptide(L)'
;MNTFDPDRAKLSEEVETIVYAHPGQYVREVVVAGVSVGTNRHQKLLRAWVVLSKAGEKAGDPAVVDALRRWTERNLVKSKWLHGGIEVVEELPKSSSGKTLRRVLVDDYERRVRVMVKGKL
;
A
#
# COMPACT_ATOMS: atom_id res chain seq x y z
N MET A 1 20.19 -10.40 8.51
CA MET A 1 20.54 -9.08 7.92
C MET A 1 19.30 -8.45 7.30
N ASN A 2 18.97 -7.22 7.68
CA ASN A 2 17.93 -6.42 7.02
C ASN A 2 18.64 -5.56 5.96
N THR A 3 18.83 -6.09 4.76
CA THR A 3 19.42 -5.34 3.64
C THR A 3 18.44 -4.25 3.23
N PHE A 4 18.79 -3.01 3.56
CA PHE A 4 18.21 -1.84 2.92
C PHE A 4 18.61 -1.90 1.45
N ASP A 5 17.68 -2.35 0.62
CA ASP A 5 17.83 -2.42 -0.83
C ASP A 5 17.38 -1.06 -1.40
N PRO A 6 18.30 -0.18 -1.81
CA PRO A 6 17.99 1.18 -2.25
C PRO A 6 17.09 1.20 -3.49
N ASP A 7 17.11 0.16 -4.32
CA ASP A 7 16.24 0.05 -5.49
C ASP A 7 14.77 -0.18 -5.09
N ARG A 8 14.52 -0.77 -3.93
CA ARG A 8 13.15 -0.93 -3.40
C ARG A 8 12.55 0.36 -2.86
N ALA A 9 13.38 1.29 -2.37
CA ALA A 9 12.90 2.60 -1.96
C ALA A 9 12.39 3.40 -3.18
N LYS A 10 13.14 3.40 -4.28
CA LYS A 10 12.72 3.97 -5.57
C LYS A 10 11.44 3.32 -6.12
N LEU A 11 11.28 2.01 -5.93
CA LEU A 11 10.09 1.29 -6.38
C LEU A 11 8.79 1.82 -5.76
N SER A 12 8.83 2.16 -4.47
CA SER A 12 7.63 2.67 -3.76
C SER A 12 7.17 4.03 -4.28
N GLU A 13 8.10 4.93 -4.61
CA GLU A 13 7.79 6.29 -5.08
C GLU A 13 7.16 6.29 -6.47
N GLU A 14 7.62 5.41 -7.37
CA GLU A 14 7.03 5.27 -8.72
C GLU A 14 5.58 4.80 -8.64
N VAL A 15 5.29 3.81 -7.80
CA VAL A 15 3.93 3.30 -7.62
C VAL A 15 3.04 4.36 -6.97
N GLU A 16 3.53 5.08 -5.95
CA GLU A 16 2.83 6.22 -5.34
C GLU A 16 2.49 7.28 -6.40
N THR A 17 3.43 7.62 -7.28
CA THR A 17 3.23 8.58 -8.36
C THR A 17 2.12 8.15 -9.32
N ILE A 18 2.12 6.88 -9.74
CA ILE A 18 1.06 6.34 -10.60
C ILE A 18 -0.30 6.36 -9.90
N VAL A 19 -0.36 6.05 -8.60
CA VAL A 19 -1.60 6.12 -7.82
C VAL A 19 -2.15 7.55 -7.78
N TYR A 20 -1.30 8.56 -7.55
CA TYR A 20 -1.72 9.97 -7.59
C TYR A 20 -2.17 10.42 -8.98
N ALA A 21 -1.59 9.87 -10.05
CA ALA A 21 -1.94 10.20 -11.43
C ALA A 21 -3.29 9.62 -11.89
N HIS A 22 -4.03 8.91 -11.02
CA HIS A 22 -5.34 8.40 -11.38
C HIS A 22 -6.32 9.55 -11.73
N PRO A 23 -7.01 9.52 -12.89
CA PRO A 23 -7.82 10.65 -13.38
C PRO A 23 -9.00 11.00 -12.47
N GLY A 24 -9.52 10.03 -11.71
CA GLY A 24 -10.57 10.26 -10.70
C GLY A 24 -10.13 11.06 -9.47
N GLN A 25 -8.82 11.35 -9.30
CA GLN A 25 -8.27 12.12 -8.18
C GLN A 25 -8.74 11.62 -6.80
N TYR A 26 -8.87 10.30 -6.65
CA TYR A 26 -9.50 9.68 -5.48
C TYR A 26 -8.63 9.71 -4.22
N VAL A 27 -7.34 10.01 -4.34
CA VAL A 27 -6.34 9.83 -3.28
C VAL A 27 -5.81 11.19 -2.85
N ARG A 28 -5.91 11.47 -1.54
CA ARG A 28 -5.28 12.63 -0.88
C ARG A 28 -3.84 12.33 -0.49
N GLU A 29 -3.62 11.16 0.11
CA GLU A 29 -2.29 10.68 0.48
C GLU A 29 -2.18 9.18 0.18
N VAL A 30 -1.02 8.73 -0.26
CA VAL A 30 -0.69 7.31 -0.40
C VAL A 30 0.69 7.00 0.15
N VAL A 31 0.82 5.82 0.75
CA VAL A 31 2.09 5.18 1.01
C VAL A 31 2.09 3.76 0.46
N VAL A 32 3.19 3.39 -0.21
CA VAL A 32 3.43 2.04 -0.71
C VAL A 32 4.61 1.41 0.03
N ALA A 33 4.45 0.17 0.48
CA ALA A 33 5.53 -0.61 1.05
C ALA A 33 5.41 -2.11 0.75
N GLY A 34 6.55 -2.80 0.81
CA GLY A 34 6.60 -4.26 0.69
C GLY A 34 6.22 -4.94 2.00
N VAL A 35 5.19 -5.79 1.95
CA VAL A 35 4.70 -6.61 3.06
C VAL A 35 4.95 -8.10 2.81
N SER A 36 5.21 -8.86 3.87
CA SER A 36 5.36 -10.31 3.80
C SER A 36 3.99 -10.99 3.88
N VAL A 37 3.79 -12.07 3.13
CA VAL A 37 2.56 -12.87 3.21
C VAL A 37 2.87 -14.26 3.78
N GLY A 38 2.12 -14.64 4.82
CA GLY A 38 2.26 -15.94 5.48
C GLY A 38 3.59 -16.11 6.22
N THR A 39 4.17 -17.30 6.14
CA THR A 39 5.44 -17.65 6.82
C THR A 39 6.68 -17.31 5.98
N ASN A 40 6.51 -17.00 4.69
CA ASN A 40 7.62 -16.72 3.79
C ASN A 40 8.07 -15.25 3.88
N ARG A 41 9.11 -14.99 4.66
CA ARG A 41 9.68 -13.65 4.85
C ARG A 41 10.51 -13.14 3.66
N HIS A 42 10.84 -14.00 2.70
CA HIS A 42 11.71 -13.65 1.58
C HIS A 42 10.96 -12.97 0.44
N GLN A 43 9.69 -13.31 0.26
CA GLN A 43 8.84 -12.67 -0.75
C GLN A 43 8.10 -11.48 -0.13
N LYS A 44 8.33 -10.29 -0.69
CA LYS A 44 7.57 -9.09 -0.35
C LYS A 44 6.64 -8.74 -1.50
N LEU A 45 5.37 -8.50 -1.19
CA LEU A 45 4.37 -7.97 -2.11
C LEU A 45 4.15 -6.50 -1.82
N LEU A 46 3.95 -5.68 -2.86
CA LEU A 46 3.64 -4.28 -2.66
C LEU A 46 2.20 -4.13 -2.17
N ARG A 47 2.03 -3.41 -1.06
CA ARG A 47 0.74 -2.98 -0.51
C ARG A 47 0.70 -1.47 -0.48
N ALA A 48 -0.47 -0.91 -0.77
CA ALA A 48 -0.72 0.52 -0.66
C ALA A 48 -1.69 0.80 0.50
N TRP A 49 -1.42 1.87 1.24
CA TRP A 49 -2.37 2.50 2.16
C TRP A 49 -2.72 3.86 1.58
N VAL A 50 -4.02 4.10 1.41
CA VAL A 50 -4.53 5.31 0.77
C VAL A 50 -5.47 6.04 1.69
N VAL A 51 -5.32 7.36 1.75
CA VAL A 51 -6.28 8.27 2.36
C VAL A 51 -7.08 8.90 1.23
N LEU A 52 -8.39 8.79 1.30
CA LEU A 52 -9.25 9.27 0.23
C LEU A 52 -9.31 10.80 0.19
N SER A 53 -9.48 11.33 -1.01
CA SER A 53 -9.94 12.69 -1.23
C SER A 53 -11.48 12.72 -1.10
N LYS A 54 -12.08 13.93 -1.10
CA LYS A 54 -13.55 14.07 -1.15
C LYS A 54 -14.18 13.34 -2.35
N ALA A 55 -13.47 13.29 -3.48
CA ALA A 55 -13.94 12.55 -4.65
C ALA A 55 -13.90 11.04 -4.42
N GLY A 56 -12.85 10.55 -3.75
CA GLY A 56 -12.73 9.15 -3.35
C GLY A 56 -13.81 8.74 -2.36
N GLU A 57 -14.04 9.53 -1.32
CA GLU A 57 -15.09 9.29 -0.31
C GLU A 57 -16.48 9.20 -0.96
N LYS A 58 -16.78 10.09 -1.92
CA LYS A 58 -18.04 10.08 -2.67
C LYS A 58 -18.19 8.84 -3.56
N ALA A 59 -17.10 8.33 -4.11
CA ALA A 59 -17.10 7.15 -4.97
C ALA A 59 -17.24 5.84 -4.16
N GLY A 60 -16.79 5.84 -2.90
CA GLY A 60 -16.86 4.71 -1.97
C GLY A 60 -15.68 3.75 -2.10
N ASP A 61 -15.24 3.21 -0.96
CA ASP A 61 -14.00 2.44 -0.83
C ASP A 61 -13.87 1.27 -1.83
N PRO A 62 -14.88 0.39 -2.00
CA PRO A 62 -14.72 -0.75 -2.91
C PRO A 62 -14.49 -0.32 -4.36
N ALA A 63 -15.20 0.72 -4.80
CA ALA A 63 -15.08 1.25 -6.16
C ALA A 63 -13.72 1.92 -6.38
N VAL A 64 -13.24 2.69 -5.39
CA VAL A 64 -11.92 3.33 -5.45
C VAL A 64 -10.80 2.30 -5.48
N VAL A 65 -10.83 1.30 -4.57
CA VAL A 65 -9.82 0.24 -4.50
C VAL A 65 -9.71 -0.50 -5.84
N ASP A 66 -10.85 -0.87 -6.42
CA ASP A 66 -10.91 -1.58 -7.69
C ASP A 66 -10.45 -0.72 -8.88
N ALA A 67 -10.79 0.58 -8.88
CA ALA A 67 -10.31 1.54 -9.87
C ALA A 67 -8.78 1.73 -9.81
N LEU A 68 -8.23 1.94 -8.60
CA LEU A 68 -6.78 2.10 -8.38
C LEU A 68 -6.02 0.82 -8.73
N ARG A 69 -6.56 -0.35 -8.40
CA ARG A 69 -5.98 -1.63 -8.80
C ARG A 69 -5.88 -1.72 -10.33
N ARG A 70 -6.98 -1.55 -11.06
CA ARG A 70 -6.96 -1.59 -12.53
C ARG A 70 -6.05 -0.53 -13.15
N TRP A 71 -5.97 0.64 -12.54
CA TRP A 71 -5.10 1.72 -13.02
C TRP A 71 -3.63 1.38 -12.86
N THR A 72 -3.23 0.90 -11.69
CA THR A 72 -1.84 0.46 -11.45
C THR A 72 -1.47 -0.72 -12.34
N GLU A 73 -2.34 -1.71 -12.52
CA GLU A 73 -2.09 -2.86 -13.39
C GLU A 73 -1.91 -2.49 -14.87
N ARG A 74 -2.59 -1.44 -15.34
CA ARG A 74 -2.47 -0.93 -16.72
C ARG A 74 -1.21 -0.08 -16.96
N ASN A 75 -0.73 0.63 -15.94
CA ASN A 75 0.36 1.59 -16.07
C ASN A 75 1.70 1.05 -15.56
N LEU A 76 1.71 -0.10 -14.87
CA LEU A 76 2.91 -0.69 -14.30
C LEU A 76 3.12 -2.12 -14.79
N VAL A 77 4.38 -2.55 -14.83
CA VAL A 77 4.74 -3.95 -15.08
C VAL A 77 4.30 -4.85 -13.92
N LYS A 78 4.04 -6.12 -14.21
CA LYS A 78 3.50 -7.11 -13.26
C LYS A 78 4.27 -7.20 -11.94
N SER A 79 5.59 -7.07 -11.96
CA SER A 79 6.42 -7.11 -10.74
C SER A 79 6.14 -5.97 -9.76
N LYS A 80 5.52 -4.87 -10.22
CA LYS A 80 5.20 -3.67 -9.42
C LYS A 80 3.72 -3.55 -9.06
N TRP A 81 2.90 -4.55 -9.38
CA TRP A 81 1.49 -4.52 -9.03
C TRP A 81 1.30 -4.64 -7.52
N LEU A 82 0.20 -4.06 -7.03
CA LEU A 82 -0.19 -4.04 -5.62
C LEU A 82 -0.78 -5.37 -5.15
N HIS A 83 -0.04 -6.47 -5.34
CA HIS A 83 -0.45 -7.82 -4.96
C HIS A 83 -0.65 -7.98 -3.44
N GLY A 84 -0.02 -7.11 -2.64
CA GLY A 84 -0.25 -7.02 -1.20
C GLY A 84 -1.56 -6.34 -0.84
N GLY A 85 -2.33 -5.85 -1.82
CA GLY A 85 -3.62 -5.19 -1.65
C GLY A 85 -3.54 -3.67 -1.53
N ILE A 86 -4.72 -3.06 -1.42
CA ILE A 86 -4.92 -1.64 -1.15
C ILE A 86 -5.82 -1.53 0.07
N GLU A 87 -5.42 -0.74 1.06
CA GLU A 87 -6.19 -0.46 2.27
C GLU A 87 -6.55 1.03 2.30
N VAL A 88 -7.84 1.32 2.43
CA VAL A 88 -8.28 2.69 2.73
C VAL A 88 -8.11 2.92 4.22
N VAL A 89 -7.43 4.01 4.58
CA VAL A 89 -7.21 4.44 5.95
C VAL A 89 -7.66 5.88 6.12
N GLU A 90 -8.11 6.24 7.33
CA GLU A 90 -8.53 7.61 7.63
C GLU A 90 -7.33 8.57 7.61
N GLU A 91 -6.18 8.12 8.12
CA GLU A 91 -4.94 8.87 8.15
C GLU A 91 -3.70 7.97 8.09
N LEU A 92 -2.57 8.56 7.65
CA LEU A 92 -1.28 7.89 7.68
C LEU A 92 -0.52 8.30 8.94
N PRO A 93 0.06 7.34 9.71
CA PRO A 93 0.80 7.66 10.92
C PRO A 93 2.02 8.53 10.59
N LYS A 94 2.17 9.66 11.27
CA LYS A 94 3.28 10.60 11.07
C LYS A 94 4.19 10.67 12.30
N SER A 95 5.46 10.96 12.11
CA SER A 95 6.37 11.36 13.19
C SER A 95 6.06 12.78 13.66
N SER A 96 6.65 13.21 14.78
CA SER A 96 6.62 14.60 15.24
C SER A 96 7.14 15.62 14.22
N SER A 97 7.89 15.17 13.21
CA SER A 97 8.38 15.99 12.09
C SER A 97 7.51 15.86 10.82
N GLY A 98 6.34 15.22 10.89
CA GLY A 98 5.42 15.07 9.76
C GLY A 98 5.77 13.98 8.74
N LYS A 99 6.80 13.15 9.00
CA LYS A 99 7.20 12.06 8.09
C LYS A 99 6.32 10.84 8.29
N THR A 100 5.83 10.23 7.20
CA THR A 100 5.02 9.01 7.31
C THR A 100 5.83 7.84 7.88
N LEU A 101 5.30 7.19 8.91
CA LEU A 101 5.89 6.05 9.60
C LEU A 101 5.54 4.74 8.89
N ARG A 102 6.14 4.53 7.70
CA ARG A 102 5.89 3.34 6.85
C ARG A 102 6.07 2.01 7.61
N ARG A 103 7.03 1.93 8.52
CA ARG A 103 7.30 0.74 9.33
C ARG A 103 6.11 0.35 10.22
N VAL A 104 5.42 1.33 10.79
CA VAL A 104 4.26 1.09 11.68
C VAL A 104 3.13 0.42 10.88
N LEU A 105 2.84 0.91 9.68
CA LEU A 105 1.82 0.33 8.78
C LEU A 105 2.15 -1.12 8.40
N VAL A 106 3.39 -1.38 8.02
CA VAL A 106 3.85 -2.73 7.64
C VAL A 106 3.75 -3.69 8.82
N ASP A 107 4.28 -3.31 9.99
CA ASP A 107 4.30 -4.18 11.17
C ASP A 107 2.88 -4.46 11.69
N ASP A 108 1.98 -3.47 11.61
CA ASP A 108 0.57 -3.64 11.97
C ASP A 108 -0.16 -4.61 11.02
N TYR A 109 0.00 -4.41 9.71
CA TYR A 109 -0.56 -5.31 8.71
C TYR A 109 -0.05 -6.74 8.87
N GLU A 110 1.27 -6.94 8.96
CA GLU A 110 1.88 -8.26 9.10
C GLU A 110 1.41 -8.95 10.40
N ARG A 111 1.23 -8.21 11.49
CA ARG A 111 0.65 -8.72 12.74
C ARG A 111 -0.78 -9.20 12.55
N ARG A 112 -1.64 -8.39 11.93
CA ARG A 112 -3.06 -8.72 11.67
C ARG A 112 -3.18 -9.99 10.81
N VAL A 113 -2.40 -10.07 9.73
CA VAL A 113 -2.39 -11.25 8.84
C VAL A 113 -1.89 -12.49 9.59
N ARG A 114 -0.85 -12.38 10.42
CA ARG A 114 -0.31 -13.50 11.19
C ARG A 114 -1.33 -14.09 12.16
N VAL A 115 -2.12 -13.24 12.82
CA VAL A 115 -3.19 -13.68 13.73
C VAL A 115 -4.28 -14.44 12.96
N MET A 116 -4.70 -13.92 11.81
CA MET A 116 -5.70 -14.55 10.95
C MET A 116 -5.26 -15.94 10.46
N VAL A 117 -3.98 -16.10 10.08
CA VAL A 117 -3.43 -17.39 9.63
C VAL A 117 -3.39 -18.41 10.78
N LYS A 118 -3.04 -17.99 12.00
CA LYS A 118 -2.99 -18.89 13.17
C LYS A 118 -4.36 -19.35 13.64
N GLY A 119 -5.40 -18.52 13.50
CA GLY A 119 -6.77 -18.87 13.92
C GLY A 119 -7.53 -19.79 12.96
N LYS A 120 -6.96 -20.07 11.78
CA LYS A 120 -7.54 -20.99 10.76
C LYS A 120 -6.87 -22.38 10.74
N LEU A 121 -5.93 -22.64 11.64
CA LEU A 121 -5.21 -23.91 11.78
C LEU A 121 -5.78 -24.75 12.93
#